data_AF-C9S5X6-F1
#
_entry.id   AF-C9S5X6-F1
#
_cell.length_a   1.000
_cell.length_b   1.000
_cell.length_c   1.000
_cell.angle_alpha   90.00
_cell.angle_beta   90.00
_cell.angle_gamma   90.00
#
_symmetry.space_group_name_H-M   'P 1'
#
loop_
_entity.id
_entity.type
_entity.pdbx_description
1 polymer ?
#
loop_
_entity_poly.entity_id
_entity_poly.type
_entity_poly.pdbx_seq_one_letter_code
_entity_poly.pdbx_strand_id
1 'polypeptide(L)'
;MPPSADVASADSLHAEPKAATAKPRWPLWKKLALVGVVLVVAIALAVGLGVGLSNRGGGDDDENNNDNGNNNGGGGGEAAPALQLDQPRFLSETALQYNMSTGLKNAGSIIPDVLEDVHFSVNEQCVQFSECETFAPFIKDNKPVFHIEYPKDAPSVSSTASKRVCTPTGEAAGTDGFSTVIKKMNLDGWVEFCDGEKFNTTLDV
;
A
#
# COMPACT_ATOMS: atom_id res chain seq x y z
N MET A 1 62.52 -34.30 32.77
CA MET A 1 61.50 -35.19 33.38
C MET A 1 60.14 -34.87 32.77
N PRO A 2 59.20 -35.84 32.70
CA PRO A 2 58.02 -35.86 31.82
C PRO A 2 56.72 -35.72 32.68
N PRO A 3 55.52 -36.27 32.36
CA PRO A 3 54.88 -36.70 31.10
C PRO A 3 53.59 -35.84 30.85
N SER A 4 52.45 -36.22 30.24
CA SER A 4 51.99 -37.37 29.42
C SER A 4 50.92 -36.89 28.43
N ALA A 5 50.55 -37.74 27.47
CA ALA A 5 49.26 -37.85 26.73
C ALA A 5 49.55 -38.35 25.30
N ASP A 6 50.01 -39.59 25.14
CA ASP A 6 49.20 -40.81 25.05
C ASP A 6 48.56 -40.99 23.66
N VAL A 7 49.14 -41.93 22.91
CA VAL A 7 48.62 -42.42 21.63
C VAL A 7 47.83 -43.70 21.90
N ALA A 8 46.52 -43.66 21.64
CA ALA A 8 45.68 -44.84 21.49
C ALA A 8 45.04 -44.77 20.10
N SER A 9 45.54 -45.59 19.17
CA SER A 9 44.89 -46.85 18.77
C SER A 9 43.73 -46.60 17.81
N ALA A 10 44.06 -46.61 16.52
CA ALA A 10 43.06 -46.74 15.47
C ALA A 10 42.51 -48.16 15.51
N ASP A 11 41.21 -48.29 15.78
CA ASP A 11 40.48 -49.54 15.57
C ASP A 11 39.50 -49.38 14.41
N SER A 12 39.42 -50.42 13.59
CA SER A 12 39.05 -50.33 12.18
C SER A 12 37.58 -50.66 11.93
N LEU A 13 36.76 -49.62 11.76
CA LEU A 13 35.40 -49.77 11.22
C LEU A 13 35.42 -49.69 9.69
N HIS A 14 35.24 -50.85 9.05
CA HIS A 14 35.03 -50.97 7.61
C HIS A 14 33.80 -50.17 7.19
N ALA A 15 34.00 -49.08 6.45
CA ALA A 15 32.95 -48.38 5.74
C ALA A 15 32.90 -48.89 4.29
N GLU A 16 31.87 -49.65 3.92
CA GLU A 16 31.63 -49.99 2.53
C GLU A 16 31.35 -48.71 1.71
N PRO A 17 31.91 -48.58 0.48
CA PRO A 17 31.64 -47.43 -0.36
C PRO A 17 30.21 -47.50 -0.90
N LYS A 18 29.27 -46.81 -0.23
CA LYS A 18 27.92 -46.60 -0.75
C LYS A 18 28.01 -45.99 -2.15
N ALA A 19 27.49 -46.69 -3.14
CA ALA A 19 27.50 -46.27 -4.54
C ALA A 19 26.90 -44.87 -4.68
N ALA A 20 27.70 -43.93 -5.20
CA ALA A 20 27.24 -42.56 -5.44
C ALA A 20 26.15 -42.58 -6.52
N THR A 21 24.89 -42.35 -6.12
CA THR A 21 23.76 -42.32 -7.03
C THR A 21 23.92 -41.16 -8.01
N ALA A 22 24.06 -41.49 -9.30
CA ALA A 22 24.31 -40.50 -10.33
C ALA A 22 23.14 -39.50 -10.41
N LYS A 23 23.43 -38.21 -10.22
CA LYS A 23 22.42 -37.14 -10.30
C LYS A 23 21.78 -37.15 -11.69
N PRO A 24 20.43 -37.11 -11.82
CA PRO A 24 19.76 -37.26 -13.10
C PRO A 24 20.13 -36.11 -14.04
N ARG A 25 20.84 -36.43 -15.14
CA ARG A 25 21.19 -35.46 -16.19
C ARG A 25 19.96 -35.12 -17.02
N TRP A 26 19.17 -34.16 -16.54
CA TRP A 26 18.02 -33.66 -17.28
C TRP A 26 18.43 -33.11 -18.65
N PRO A 27 17.67 -33.39 -19.72
CA PRO A 27 17.90 -32.82 -21.04
C PRO A 27 17.74 -31.31 -20.99
N LEU A 28 18.50 -30.59 -21.82
CA LEU A 28 18.63 -29.14 -21.75
C LEU A 28 17.27 -28.41 -21.83
N TRP A 29 16.35 -28.90 -22.66
CA TRP A 29 15.01 -28.35 -22.78
C TRP A 29 14.18 -28.41 -21.49
N LYS A 30 14.34 -29.44 -20.65
CA LYS A 30 13.66 -29.50 -19.33
C LYS A 30 14.27 -28.53 -18.33
N LYS A 31 15.58 -28.27 -18.42
CA LYS A 31 16.24 -27.24 -17.61
C LYS A 31 15.81 -25.83 -18.03
N LEU A 32 15.77 -25.57 -19.33
CA LEU A 32 15.28 -24.30 -19.89
C LEU A 32 13.79 -24.09 -19.59
N ALA A 33 12.96 -25.13 -19.65
CA ALA A 33 11.57 -25.08 -19.22
C ALA A 33 11.44 -24.78 -17.72
N LEU A 34 12.23 -25.42 -16.85
CA LEU A 34 12.26 -25.10 -15.41
C LEU A 34 12.68 -23.64 -15.16
N VAL A 35 13.77 -23.18 -15.79
CA VAL A 35 14.26 -21.81 -15.65
C VAL A 35 13.24 -20.80 -16.20
N GLY A 36 12.57 -21.12 -17.30
CA GLY A 36 11.48 -20.33 -17.86
C GLY A 36 10.27 -20.24 -16.93
N VAL A 37 9.83 -21.36 -16.34
CA VAL A 37 8.75 -21.37 -15.34
C VAL A 37 9.15 -20.58 -14.09
N VAL A 38 10.39 -20.75 -13.59
CA VAL A 38 10.88 -19.99 -12.43
C VAL A 38 10.99 -18.49 -12.75
N LEU A 39 11.42 -18.11 -13.95
CA LEU A 39 11.43 -16.70 -14.40
C LEU A 39 10.01 -16.14 -14.52
N VAL A 40 9.07 -16.87 -15.13
CA VAL A 40 7.67 -16.45 -15.25
C VAL A 40 7.03 -16.30 -13.87
N VAL A 41 7.28 -17.22 -12.94
CA VAL A 41 6.81 -17.12 -11.55
C VAL A 41 7.49 -15.96 -10.82
N ALA A 42 8.80 -15.75 -10.97
CA ALA A 42 9.51 -14.63 -10.35
C ALA A 42 9.03 -13.26 -10.89
N ILE A 43 8.77 -13.16 -12.19
CA ILE A 43 8.20 -11.96 -12.82
C ILE A 43 6.75 -11.76 -12.37
N ALA A 44 5.93 -12.82 -12.34
CA ALA A 44 4.56 -12.76 -11.85
C ALA A 44 4.47 -12.40 -10.36
N LEU A 45 5.44 -12.81 -9.53
CA LEU A 45 5.55 -12.40 -8.13
C LEU A 45 6.07 -10.96 -8.00
N ALA A 46 7.05 -10.53 -8.80
CA ALA A 46 7.57 -9.16 -8.77
C ALA A 46 6.50 -8.14 -9.24
N VAL A 47 5.80 -8.43 -10.34
CA VAL A 47 4.67 -7.62 -10.83
C VAL A 47 3.46 -7.78 -9.90
N GLY A 48 3.22 -8.98 -9.37
CA GLY A 48 2.13 -9.26 -8.44
C GLY A 48 2.26 -8.54 -7.10
N LEU A 49 3.47 -8.41 -6.54
CA LEU A 49 3.71 -7.58 -5.36
C LEU A 49 3.72 -6.08 -5.73
N GLY A 50 4.32 -5.71 -6.87
CA GLY A 50 4.44 -4.30 -7.30
C GLY A 50 3.11 -3.65 -7.70
N VAL A 51 2.13 -4.43 -8.16
CA VAL A 51 0.79 -3.95 -8.58
C VAL A 51 -0.30 -4.39 -7.59
N GLY A 52 -0.12 -5.52 -6.89
CA GLY A 52 -1.15 -6.11 -6.01
C GLY A 52 -1.35 -5.43 -4.65
N LEU A 53 -0.51 -4.45 -4.28
CA LEU A 53 -0.69 -3.68 -3.03
C LEU A 53 -1.59 -2.45 -3.18
N SER A 54 -2.07 -2.13 -4.39
CA SER A 54 -3.08 -1.08 -4.61
C SER A 54 -4.51 -1.52 -4.27
N ASN A 55 -4.74 -2.78 -3.87
CA ASN A 55 -6.08 -3.30 -3.58
C ASN A 55 -6.31 -3.62 -2.10
N ARG A 56 -6.25 -2.60 -1.24
CA ARG A 56 -7.05 -2.60 0.00
C ARG A 56 -8.48 -2.24 -0.39
N GLY A 57 -9.17 -3.22 -0.98
CA GLY A 57 -10.44 -3.02 -1.66
C GLY A 57 -11.54 -2.46 -0.76
N GLY A 58 -12.36 -1.59 -1.32
CA GLY A 58 -13.73 -1.41 -0.85
C GLY A 58 -14.65 -2.45 -1.50
N GLY A 59 -15.84 -2.63 -0.92
CA GLY A 59 -16.94 -3.39 -1.53
C GLY A 59 -16.76 -4.91 -1.53
N ASP A 60 -17.17 -5.58 -0.45
CA ASP A 60 -18.47 -6.27 -0.39
C ASP A 60 -18.61 -6.95 0.98
N ASP A 61 -19.82 -6.92 1.54
CA ASP A 61 -20.42 -7.97 2.39
C ASP A 61 -21.79 -7.45 2.87
N ASP A 62 -22.81 -7.79 2.08
CA ASP A 62 -24.21 -7.62 2.46
C ASP A 62 -24.61 -8.59 3.59
N GLU A 63 -25.53 -8.12 4.42
CA GLU A 63 -26.53 -8.91 5.17
C GLU A 63 -26.09 -10.11 6.05
N ASN A 64 -26.18 -9.86 7.37
CA ASN A 64 -26.79 -10.75 8.37
C ASN A 64 -26.24 -12.17 8.64
N ASN A 65 -25.99 -12.38 9.94
CA ASN A 65 -26.32 -13.57 10.74
C ASN A 65 -25.18 -14.56 11.10
N ASN A 66 -24.81 -14.51 12.39
CA ASN A 66 -24.37 -15.60 13.27
C ASN A 66 -23.30 -16.63 12.83
N ASP A 67 -22.26 -16.62 13.67
CA ASP A 67 -21.51 -17.76 14.21
C ASP A 67 -20.23 -18.26 13.52
N ASN A 68 -19.21 -18.40 14.39
CA ASN A 68 -18.03 -19.26 14.34
C ASN A 68 -17.26 -19.48 13.02
N GLY A 69 -16.05 -18.90 12.97
CA GLY A 69 -14.86 -19.74 12.74
C GLY A 69 -14.05 -19.50 11.46
N ASN A 70 -12.82 -19.01 11.66
CA ASN A 70 -11.64 -19.27 10.82
C ASN A 70 -11.69 -18.82 9.33
N ASN A 71 -11.42 -17.53 9.10
CA ASN A 71 -10.90 -17.05 7.81
C ASN A 71 -9.37 -16.98 7.86
N ASN A 72 -8.74 -18.09 7.46
CA ASN A 72 -7.28 -18.19 7.33
C ASN A 72 -6.85 -17.66 5.94
N GLY A 73 -6.38 -16.41 5.91
CA GLY A 73 -6.20 -15.61 4.68
C GLY A 73 -4.81 -15.02 4.46
N GLY A 74 -3.75 -15.76 4.82
CA GLY A 74 -2.39 -15.64 4.26
C GLY A 74 -1.71 -14.25 4.12
N GLY A 75 -0.80 -13.95 5.04
CA GLY A 75 0.54 -13.46 4.62
C GLY A 75 0.78 -11.96 4.52
N GLY A 76 0.33 -11.16 5.49
CA GLY A 76 0.83 -9.79 5.66
C GLY A 76 2.30 -9.77 6.12
N GLY A 77 3.24 -9.72 5.18
CA GLY A 77 4.63 -9.39 5.46
C GLY A 77 4.82 -7.88 5.50
N GLU A 78 5.33 -7.34 6.59
CA GLU A 78 5.66 -5.92 6.72
C GLU A 78 6.69 -5.53 5.66
N ALA A 79 6.33 -4.62 4.75
CA ALA A 79 7.30 -4.05 3.81
C ALA A 79 8.35 -3.26 4.59
N ALA A 80 9.62 -3.59 4.42
CA ALA A 80 10.71 -2.97 5.17
C ALA A 80 10.65 -1.43 5.08
N PRO A 81 10.83 -0.67 6.18
CA PRO A 81 10.59 0.78 6.21
C PRO A 81 11.28 1.57 5.09
N ALA A 82 12.49 1.18 4.70
CA ALA A 82 13.21 1.81 3.58
C ALA A 82 12.42 1.75 2.25
N LEU A 83 11.82 0.61 1.92
CA LEU A 83 11.08 0.42 0.67
C LEU A 83 9.83 1.33 0.59
N GLN A 84 9.26 1.70 1.74
CA GLN A 84 8.12 2.61 1.81
C GLN A 84 8.50 4.08 1.53
N LEU A 85 9.76 4.46 1.74
CA LEU A 85 10.28 5.80 1.48
C LEU A 85 10.93 5.93 0.09
N ASP A 86 11.59 4.87 -0.38
CA ASP A 86 12.28 4.87 -1.67
C ASP A 86 11.29 4.96 -2.85
N GLN A 87 10.14 4.29 -2.76
CA GLN A 87 9.16 4.22 -3.86
C GLN A 87 8.49 5.58 -4.18
N PRO A 88 7.97 6.37 -3.21
CA PRO A 88 7.41 7.70 -3.49
C PRO A 88 8.46 8.67 -4.07
N ARG A 89 9.70 8.63 -3.54
CA ARG A 89 10.81 9.46 -4.02
C ARG A 89 11.18 9.15 -5.47
N PHE A 90 11.41 7.88 -5.79
CA PHE A 90 11.70 7.44 -7.16
C PHE A 90 10.61 7.87 -8.15
N LEU A 91 9.32 7.74 -7.76
CA LEU A 91 8.20 8.19 -8.59
C LEU A 91 8.20 9.71 -8.79
N SER A 92 8.52 10.49 -7.75
CA SER A 92 8.59 11.96 -7.85
C SER A 92 9.76 12.43 -8.70
N GLU A 93 10.97 11.91 -8.46
CA GLU A 93 12.16 12.18 -9.29
C GLU A 93 11.94 11.82 -10.77
N THR A 94 11.25 10.71 -11.03
CA THR A 94 10.90 10.28 -12.39
C THR A 94 9.89 11.23 -13.03
N ALA A 95 8.82 11.59 -12.32
CA ALA A 95 7.80 12.50 -12.84
C ALA A 95 8.34 13.91 -13.14
N LEU A 96 9.25 14.41 -12.29
CA LEU A 96 9.94 15.70 -12.48
C LEU A 96 10.75 15.74 -13.78
N GLN A 97 11.37 14.62 -14.21
CA GLN A 97 12.07 14.54 -15.50
C GLN A 97 11.15 14.74 -16.71
N TYR A 98 9.85 14.51 -16.53
CA TYR A 98 8.80 14.74 -17.53
C TYR A 98 7.96 16.00 -17.26
N ASN A 99 8.39 16.86 -16.33
CA ASN A 99 7.68 18.07 -15.91
C ASN A 99 6.23 17.78 -15.44
N MET A 100 6.05 16.65 -14.75
CA MET A 100 4.78 16.24 -14.13
C MET A 100 4.85 16.39 -12.60
N SER A 101 3.79 16.96 -12.01
CA SER A 101 3.62 17.01 -10.55
C SER A 101 3.15 15.67 -10.00
N THR A 102 3.52 15.40 -8.75
CA THR A 102 3.20 14.19 -7.99
C THR A 102 2.52 14.53 -6.67
N GLY A 103 1.72 13.61 -6.15
CA GLY A 103 1.10 13.78 -4.84
C GLY A 103 1.14 12.53 -3.99
N LEU A 104 1.11 12.73 -2.67
CA LEU A 104 0.99 11.66 -1.70
C LEU A 104 -0.49 11.29 -1.50
N LYS A 105 -0.84 10.03 -1.71
CA LYS A 105 -2.18 9.49 -1.45
C LYS A 105 -2.25 8.92 -0.03
N ASN A 106 -3.07 9.53 0.83
CA ASN A 106 -3.22 9.15 2.24
C ASN A 106 -1.83 9.04 2.92
N ALA A 107 -1.45 7.87 3.46
CA ALA A 107 -0.08 7.59 3.91
C ALA A 107 0.52 8.63 4.89
N GLY A 108 -0.31 9.15 5.81
CA GLY A 108 0.05 10.27 6.69
C GLY A 108 1.31 10.07 7.54
N SER A 109 1.66 8.82 7.85
CA SER A 109 2.83 8.47 8.65
C SER A 109 4.19 8.77 7.98
N ILE A 110 4.25 8.87 6.65
CA ILE A 110 5.50 9.17 5.91
C ILE A 110 5.60 10.62 5.44
N ILE A 111 4.62 11.47 5.78
CA ILE A 111 4.63 12.91 5.40
C ILE A 111 5.95 13.59 5.79
N PRO A 112 6.52 13.42 7.01
CA PRO A 112 7.79 14.06 7.37
C PRO A 112 8.96 13.67 6.47
N ASP A 113 8.92 12.49 5.84
CA ASP A 113 9.99 11.97 5.00
C ASP A 113 9.85 12.36 3.52
N VAL A 114 8.61 12.53 3.02
CA VAL A 114 8.35 12.77 1.58
C VAL A 114 7.75 14.14 1.26
N LEU A 115 7.46 14.98 2.26
CA LEU A 115 6.81 16.28 2.06
C LEU A 115 7.57 17.16 1.06
N GLU A 116 8.91 17.20 1.13
CA GLU A 116 9.74 17.98 0.20
C GLU A 116 9.64 17.43 -1.23
N ASP A 117 9.56 16.11 -1.39
CA ASP A 117 9.57 15.40 -2.68
C ASP A 117 8.26 15.54 -3.47
N VAL A 118 7.09 15.58 -2.79
CA VAL A 118 5.77 15.67 -3.45
C VAL A 118 5.23 17.09 -3.54
N HIS A 119 4.30 17.31 -4.48
CA HIS A 119 3.75 18.63 -4.79
C HIS A 119 2.39 18.89 -4.13
N PHE A 120 1.65 17.83 -3.78
CA PHE A 120 0.32 17.91 -3.16
C PHE A 120 0.00 16.65 -2.34
N SER A 121 -1.07 16.68 -1.58
CA SER A 121 -1.69 15.47 -1.01
C SER A 121 -3.05 15.21 -1.63
N VAL A 122 -3.41 13.94 -1.75
CA VAL A 122 -4.80 13.51 -1.88
C VAL A 122 -5.15 12.74 -0.61
N ASN A 123 -6.07 13.27 0.19
CA ASN A 123 -6.59 12.59 1.37
C ASN A 123 -8.03 12.11 1.13
N GLU A 124 -8.34 10.92 1.60
CA GLU A 124 -9.70 10.42 1.80
C GLU A 124 -9.99 10.28 3.29
N GLN A 125 -11.21 10.69 3.69
CA GLN A 125 -11.82 10.28 4.94
C GLN A 125 -11.10 10.74 6.23
N CYS A 126 -10.24 11.76 6.18
CA CYS A 126 -9.56 12.21 7.40
C CYS A 126 -10.52 12.72 8.48
N VAL A 127 -11.71 13.22 8.11
CA VAL A 127 -12.74 13.62 9.08
C VAL A 127 -13.33 12.37 9.71
N GLN A 128 -13.72 11.38 8.89
CA GLN A 128 -14.24 10.10 9.39
C GLN A 128 -13.27 9.39 10.36
N PHE A 129 -11.95 9.49 10.14
CA PHE A 129 -10.93 8.87 10.99
C PHE A 129 -10.28 9.83 12.00
N SER A 130 -10.68 11.10 12.04
CA SER A 130 -10.12 12.16 12.90
C SER A 130 -8.59 12.30 12.79
N GLU A 131 -8.07 12.24 11.56
CA GLU A 131 -6.63 12.28 11.25
C GLU A 131 -6.20 13.52 10.43
N CYS A 132 -7.09 14.48 10.19
CA CYS A 132 -6.84 15.63 9.29
C CYS A 132 -5.61 16.49 9.68
N GLU A 133 -5.33 16.66 10.97
CA GLU A 133 -4.12 17.38 11.44
C GLU A 133 -2.82 16.80 10.89
N THR A 134 -2.78 15.49 10.58
CA THR A 134 -1.64 14.79 9.98
C THR A 134 -1.28 15.35 8.61
N PHE A 135 -2.28 15.87 7.87
CA PHE A 135 -2.13 16.39 6.51
C PHE A 135 -1.90 17.91 6.46
N ALA A 136 -2.10 18.62 7.57
CA ALA A 136 -1.83 20.06 7.69
C ALA A 136 -0.38 20.52 7.35
N PRO A 137 0.69 19.69 7.43
CA PRO A 137 2.02 20.07 6.95
C PRO A 137 2.07 20.49 5.48
N PHE A 138 1.23 19.92 4.60
CA PHE A 138 1.15 20.33 3.20
C PHE A 138 0.76 21.81 3.06
N ILE A 139 -0.31 22.23 3.73
CA ILE A 139 -0.77 23.62 3.71
C ILE A 139 0.29 24.57 4.28
N LYS A 140 1.00 24.15 5.34
CA LYS A 140 2.11 24.92 5.94
C LYS A 140 3.30 25.09 4.98
N ASP A 141 3.52 24.14 4.08
CA ASP A 141 4.53 24.17 3.00
C ASP A 141 3.99 24.80 1.69
N ASN A 142 2.81 25.43 1.71
CA ASN A 142 2.10 26.00 0.55
C ASN A 142 1.72 24.98 -0.54
N LYS A 143 1.56 23.70 -0.17
CA LYS A 143 1.16 22.60 -1.04
C LYS A 143 -0.32 22.24 -0.80
N PRO A 144 -1.14 22.05 -1.85
CA PRO A 144 -2.57 21.78 -1.65
C PRO A 144 -2.83 20.37 -1.11
N VAL A 145 -3.91 20.23 -0.35
CA VAL A 145 -4.51 18.95 0.03
C VAL A 145 -5.84 18.83 -0.70
N PHE A 146 -5.95 17.90 -1.65
CA PHE A 146 -7.20 17.52 -2.27
C PHE A 146 -7.91 16.52 -1.35
N HIS A 147 -8.92 16.99 -0.64
CA HIS A 147 -9.55 16.28 0.46
C HIS A 147 -10.92 15.74 0.02
N ILE A 148 -11.17 14.45 0.25
CA ILE A 148 -12.37 13.76 -0.24
C ILE A 148 -13.09 13.08 0.92
N GLU A 149 -14.37 13.39 1.09
CA GLU A 149 -15.23 12.76 2.10
C GLU A 149 -16.42 12.03 1.46
N TYR A 150 -16.77 10.88 2.03
CA TYR A 150 -17.83 9.98 1.53
C TYR A 150 -18.93 9.77 2.59
N PRO A 151 -19.74 10.80 2.90
CA PRO A 151 -20.83 10.65 3.84
C PRO A 151 -21.88 9.68 3.27
N LYS A 152 -22.43 8.81 4.13
CA LYS A 152 -23.32 7.69 3.74
C LYS A 152 -24.61 8.12 3.03
N ASP A 153 -25.00 9.38 3.17
CA ASP A 153 -26.18 9.97 2.56
C ASP A 153 -25.90 10.59 1.16
N ALA A 154 -24.65 10.61 0.68
CA ALA A 154 -24.32 11.06 -0.68
C ALA A 154 -25.07 10.22 -1.76
N PRO A 155 -25.73 10.86 -2.75
CA PRO A 155 -25.64 12.28 -3.14
C PRO A 155 -26.64 13.21 -2.44
N SER A 156 -27.50 12.67 -1.58
CA SER A 156 -28.53 13.40 -0.80
C SER A 156 -27.99 13.87 0.56
N VAL A 157 -26.81 14.49 0.56
CA VAL A 157 -26.06 14.87 1.77
C VAL A 157 -26.88 15.81 2.65
N SER A 158 -27.01 15.45 3.93
CA SER A 158 -27.67 16.25 4.95
C SER A 158 -26.83 17.46 5.36
N SER A 159 -27.49 18.54 5.79
CA SER A 159 -26.80 19.75 6.28
C SER A 159 -25.92 19.49 7.50
N THR A 160 -26.21 18.45 8.30
CA THR A 160 -25.36 17.99 9.39
C THR A 160 -24.11 17.28 8.87
N ALA A 161 -24.24 16.38 7.89
CA ALA A 161 -23.10 15.67 7.30
C ALA A 161 -22.16 16.64 6.55
N SER A 162 -22.72 17.55 5.75
CA SER A 162 -21.97 18.62 5.08
C SER A 162 -21.22 19.51 6.09
N LYS A 163 -21.89 20.00 7.15
CA LYS A 163 -21.22 20.79 8.20
C LYS A 163 -20.10 20.03 8.93
N ARG A 164 -20.27 18.74 9.20
CA ARG A 164 -19.26 17.88 9.84
C ARG A 164 -17.97 17.80 9.01
N VAL A 165 -18.11 17.74 7.68
CA VAL A 165 -16.99 17.71 6.72
C VAL A 165 -16.36 19.10 6.53
N CYS A 166 -17.18 20.14 6.44
CA CYS A 166 -16.77 21.45 5.91
C CYS A 166 -16.49 22.52 6.96
N THR A 167 -16.73 22.25 8.25
CA THR A 167 -16.36 23.17 9.34
C THR A 167 -15.05 22.69 9.96
N PRO A 168 -13.95 23.46 9.97
CA PRO A 168 -12.62 23.02 10.41
C PRO A 168 -12.50 22.90 11.94
N THR A 169 -13.36 22.08 12.54
CA THR A 169 -13.52 21.90 13.99
C THR A 169 -13.98 20.47 14.30
N GLY A 170 -13.68 19.97 15.50
CA GLY A 170 -14.04 18.60 15.88
C GLY A 170 -13.28 17.59 15.03
N GLU A 171 -14.00 16.64 14.42
CA GLU A 171 -13.44 15.62 13.52
C GLU A 171 -12.67 16.21 12.32
N ALA A 172 -13.07 17.39 11.85
CA ALA A 172 -12.44 18.10 10.73
C ALA A 172 -11.41 19.17 11.17
N ALA A 173 -10.95 19.14 12.42
CA ALA A 173 -9.87 20.02 12.88
C ALA A 173 -8.59 19.81 12.03
N GLY A 174 -7.97 20.90 11.59
CA GLY A 174 -6.79 20.87 10.71
C GLY A 174 -7.08 20.79 9.21
N THR A 175 -8.36 20.84 8.78
CA THR A 175 -8.73 20.97 7.35
C THR A 175 -8.63 22.40 6.81
N ASP A 176 -8.12 23.36 7.60
CA ASP A 176 -7.93 24.75 7.17
C ASP A 176 -7.05 24.84 5.91
N GLY A 177 -7.61 25.36 4.83
CA GLY A 177 -6.96 25.45 3.51
C GLY A 177 -7.07 24.20 2.63
N PHE A 178 -7.73 23.13 3.08
CA PHE A 178 -7.93 21.93 2.25
C PHE A 178 -8.92 22.19 1.13
N SER A 179 -8.63 21.68 -0.06
CA SER A 179 -9.53 21.67 -1.22
C SER A 179 -10.50 20.51 -1.09
N THR A 180 -11.56 20.71 -0.29
CA THR A 180 -12.51 19.67 0.11
C THR A 180 -13.62 19.45 -0.93
N VAL A 181 -13.87 18.18 -1.27
CA VAL A 181 -15.02 17.73 -2.07
C VAL A 181 -15.76 16.60 -1.37
N ILE A 182 -17.08 16.64 -1.44
CA ILE A 182 -17.96 15.56 -0.99
C ILE A 182 -18.33 14.71 -2.20
N LYS A 183 -18.13 13.39 -2.10
CA LYS A 183 -18.27 12.43 -3.21
C LYS A 183 -19.09 11.22 -2.78
N LYS A 184 -19.56 10.46 -3.77
CA LYS A 184 -19.94 9.04 -3.57
C LYS A 184 -18.69 8.17 -3.59
N MET A 185 -18.73 7.03 -2.90
CA MET A 185 -17.62 6.06 -2.83
C MET A 185 -17.20 5.53 -4.22
N ASN A 186 -18.14 5.44 -5.17
CA ASN A 186 -17.85 5.02 -6.55
C ASN A 186 -17.12 6.08 -7.40
N LEU A 187 -16.85 7.28 -6.86
CA LEU A 187 -16.14 8.38 -7.51
C LEU A 187 -16.68 8.82 -8.88
N ASP A 188 -17.97 8.61 -9.16
CA ASP A 188 -18.59 9.04 -10.41
C ASP A 188 -18.69 10.57 -10.57
N GLY A 189 -19.32 11.03 -11.65
CA GLY A 189 -19.41 12.45 -12.01
C GLY A 189 -20.00 13.40 -10.97
N TRP A 190 -20.74 12.91 -9.96
CA TRP A 190 -21.40 13.74 -8.96
C TRP A 190 -20.42 14.27 -7.90
N VAL A 191 -20.53 15.55 -7.54
CA VAL A 191 -19.77 16.20 -6.47
C VAL A 191 -20.62 17.26 -5.76
N GLU A 192 -20.35 17.46 -4.47
CA GLU A 192 -20.83 18.59 -3.66
C GLU A 192 -19.64 19.30 -3.00
N PHE A 193 -19.66 20.64 -3.03
CA PHE A 193 -18.65 21.50 -2.43
C PHE A 193 -19.11 22.06 -1.08
N CYS A 194 -18.18 22.61 -0.30
CA CYS A 194 -18.45 23.10 1.06
C CYS A 194 -19.28 24.39 1.16
N ASP A 195 -19.50 25.08 0.05
CA ASP A 195 -20.49 26.15 -0.12
C ASP A 195 -21.91 25.63 -0.42
N GLY A 196 -22.04 24.32 -0.67
CA GLY A 196 -23.28 23.65 -1.05
C GLY A 196 -23.53 23.58 -2.56
N GLU A 197 -22.63 24.07 -3.40
CA GLU A 197 -22.73 23.88 -4.86
C GLU A 197 -22.59 22.39 -5.22
N LYS A 198 -23.39 21.93 -6.19
CA LYS A 198 -23.41 20.52 -6.63
C LYS A 198 -23.33 20.43 -8.14
N PHE A 199 -22.47 19.54 -8.62
CA PHE A 199 -22.27 19.29 -10.05
C PHE A 199 -22.36 17.81 -10.34
N ASN A 200 -22.69 17.46 -11.58
CA ASN A 200 -22.65 16.09 -12.07
C ASN A 200 -22.16 16.07 -13.51
N THR A 201 -20.92 15.61 -13.71
CA THR A 201 -20.34 15.44 -15.05
C THR A 201 -20.79 14.12 -15.64
N THR A 202 -21.49 14.13 -16.77
CA THR A 202 -21.80 12.90 -17.50
C THR A 202 -20.50 12.18 -17.88
N LEU A 203 -20.35 10.94 -17.44
CA LEU A 203 -19.25 10.07 -17.84
C LEU A 203 -19.73 9.26 -19.05
N ASP A 204 -19.30 9.69 -20.25
CA ASP A 204 -19.49 8.91 -21.47
C ASP A 204 -18.54 7.71 -21.42
N VAL A 205 -19.09 6.52 -21.12
CA VAL A 205 -18.40 5.22 -21.01
C VAL A 205 -18.77 4.26 -22.14
#